data_AF-I1NW81-F1
#
_entry.id   AF-I1NW81-F1
#
_cell.length_a   1.000
_cell.length_b   1.000
_cell.length_c   1.000
_cell.angle_alpha   90.00
_cell.angle_beta   90.00
_cell.angle_gamma   90.00
#
_symmetry.space_group_name_H-M   'P 1'
#
loop_
_entity.id
_entity.type
_entity.pdbx_description
1 polymer ?
#
loop_
_entity_poly.entity_id
_entity_poly.type
_entity_poly.pdbx_seq_one_letter_code
_entity_poly.pdbx_strand_id
1 'polypeptide(L)'
;RWLLSKLAETYFKMQIPMEKHGMVPEESFAGSMSGCRLGVLPDKFYDRVEEGSILIKRARSFSFCTDGLVLDDDDTSERVDADVVVLATGFRGDQKLTDMFVSATFKQQIVAAPLYR
;
A
#
# COMPACT_ATOMS: atom_id res chain seq x y z
N ARG A 1 4.43 -9.98 -23.79
CA ARG A 1 3.87 -9.84 -22.42
C ARG A 1 4.53 -8.68 -21.66
N TRP A 2 5.86 -8.64 -21.52
CA TRP A 2 6.58 -7.52 -20.89
C TRP A 2 6.31 -6.14 -21.52
N LEU A 3 6.40 -6.05 -22.85
CA LEU A 3 6.20 -4.77 -23.58
C LEU A 3 4.81 -4.17 -23.34
N LEU A 4 3.75 -4.99 -23.41
CA LEU A 4 2.37 -4.54 -23.14
C LEU A 4 2.22 -4.04 -21.70
N SER A 5 2.83 -4.73 -20.73
CA SER A 5 2.81 -4.29 -19.33
C SER A 5 3.53 -2.96 -19.14
N LYS A 6 4.63 -2.71 -19.84
CA LYS A 6 5.35 -1.43 -19.74
C LYS A 6 4.57 -0.29 -20.40
N LEU A 7 3.91 -0.55 -21.53
CA LEU A 7 3.01 0.43 -22.15
C LEU A 7 1.84 0.78 -21.24
N ALA A 8 1.21 -0.21 -20.59
CA ALA A 8 0.15 0.02 -19.62
C ALA A 8 0.66 0.80 -18.40
N GLU A 9 1.83 0.45 -17.87
CA GLU A 9 2.47 1.17 -16.76
C GLU A 9 2.70 2.65 -17.11
N THR A 10 3.27 2.94 -18.29
CA THR A 10 3.46 4.32 -18.76
C THR A 10 2.14 5.04 -18.92
N TYR A 11 1.12 4.40 -19.50
CA TYR A 11 -0.21 5.00 -19.66
C TYR A 11 -0.82 5.39 -18.30
N PHE A 12 -0.78 4.51 -17.30
CA PHE A 12 -1.31 4.82 -15.97
C PHE A 12 -0.50 5.90 -15.25
N LYS A 13 0.82 5.91 -15.38
CA LYS A 13 1.66 6.99 -14.84
C LYS A 13 1.35 8.35 -15.47
N MET A 14 0.93 8.37 -16.74
CA MET A 14 0.50 9.61 -17.41
C MET A 14 -0.91 10.05 -17.02
N GLN A 15 -1.85 9.12 -16.84
CA GLN A 15 -3.25 9.43 -16.53
C GLN A 15 -3.47 9.77 -15.06
N ILE A 16 -2.73 9.12 -14.16
CA ILE A 16 -2.90 9.27 -12.72
C ILE A 16 -1.72 10.09 -12.20
N PRO A 17 -1.95 11.24 -11.54
CA PRO A 17 -0.89 12.15 -11.10
C PRO A 17 -0.13 11.64 -9.86
N MET A 18 0.19 10.34 -9.81
CA MET A 18 0.90 9.70 -8.69
C MET A 18 2.25 10.37 -8.40
N GLU A 19 2.99 10.75 -9.45
CA GLU A 19 4.31 11.38 -9.33
C GLU A 19 4.25 12.74 -8.66
N LYS A 20 3.27 13.57 -9.04
CA LYS A 20 3.02 14.89 -8.43
C LYS A 20 2.83 14.80 -6.92
N HIS A 21 2.27 13.68 -6.44
CA HIS A 21 1.94 13.47 -5.03
C HIS A 21 2.84 12.44 -4.34
N GLY A 22 3.98 12.07 -4.94
CA GLY A 22 4.95 11.15 -4.32
C GLY A 22 4.42 9.72 -4.09
N MET A 23 3.40 9.30 -4.84
CA MET A 23 2.71 8.01 -4.69
C MET A 23 3.08 6.98 -5.76
N VAL A 24 4.18 7.18 -6.48
CA VAL A 24 4.63 6.19 -7.47
C VAL A 24 5.12 4.94 -6.72
N PRO A 25 4.53 3.75 -6.96
CA PRO A 25 4.98 2.53 -6.32
C PRO A 25 6.42 2.18 -6.73
N GLU A 26 7.18 1.61 -5.79
CA GLU A 26 8.54 1.12 -6.08
C GLU A 26 8.52 -0.13 -6.97
N GLU A 27 7.49 -0.97 -6.82
CA GLU A 27 7.32 -2.16 -7.65
C GLU A 27 6.80 -1.83 -9.05
N SER A 28 7.22 -2.65 -10.02
CA SER A 28 6.71 -2.54 -11.39
C SER A 28 5.23 -2.94 -11.47
N PHE A 29 4.49 -2.36 -12.43
CA PHE A 29 3.08 -2.68 -12.65
C PHE A 29 2.84 -4.18 -12.89
N ALA A 30 3.73 -4.87 -13.62
CA ALA A 30 3.64 -6.31 -13.82
C ALA A 30 3.71 -7.09 -12.50
N GLY A 31 4.63 -6.69 -11.62
CA GLY A 31 4.80 -7.26 -10.30
C GLY A 31 3.56 -7.04 -9.44
N SER A 32 3.10 -5.79 -9.36
CA SER A 32 1.89 -5.44 -8.62
C SER A 32 0.65 -6.17 -9.15
N MET A 33 0.50 -6.29 -10.47
CA MET A 33 -0.61 -7.03 -11.08
C MET A 33 -0.53 -8.53 -10.75
N SER A 34 0.65 -9.14 -10.85
CA SER A 34 0.85 -10.57 -10.53
C SER A 34 0.63 -10.88 -9.05
N GLY A 35 0.96 -9.92 -8.17
CA GLY A 35 0.74 -10.02 -6.73
C GLY A 35 -0.65 -9.55 -6.27
N CYS A 36 -1.55 -9.19 -7.20
CA CYS A 36 -2.87 -8.62 -6.89
C CYS A 36 -2.81 -7.37 -5.98
N ARG A 37 -1.78 -6.53 -6.15
CA ARG A 37 -1.51 -5.30 -5.37
C ARG A 37 -2.05 -4.03 -6.04
N LEU A 38 -2.99 -4.16 -6.96
CA LEU A 38 -3.62 -3.03 -7.63
C LEU A 38 -4.85 -2.58 -6.82
N GLY A 39 -4.89 -1.29 -6.50
CA GLY A 39 -6.03 -0.65 -5.83
C GLY A 39 -6.89 0.15 -6.82
N VAL A 40 -8.17 0.32 -6.48
CA VAL A 40 -9.06 1.28 -7.15
C VAL A 40 -9.11 2.54 -6.29
N LEU A 41 -8.86 3.69 -6.90
CA LEU A 41 -8.99 4.97 -6.22
C LEU A 41 -10.46 5.42 -6.27
N PRO A 42 -11.01 5.97 -5.18
CA PRO A 42 -12.32 6.61 -5.19
C PRO A 42 -12.36 7.78 -6.18
N ASP A 43 -13.55 8.07 -6.68
CA ASP A 43 -13.78 9.25 -7.53
C ASP A 43 -13.29 10.53 -6.83
N LYS A 44 -12.65 11.42 -7.59
CA LYS A 44 -12.14 12.72 -7.11
C LYS A 44 -11.07 12.62 -6.02
N PHE A 45 -10.44 11.47 -5.83
CA PHE A 45 -9.38 11.29 -4.82
C PHE A 45 -8.30 12.38 -4.93
N TYR A 46 -7.79 12.64 -6.13
CA TYR A 46 -6.75 13.66 -6.32
C TYR A 46 -7.27 15.10 -6.20
N ASP A 47 -8.51 15.37 -6.60
CA ASP A 47 -9.14 16.69 -6.36
C ASP A 47 -9.11 17.00 -4.85
N ARG A 48 -9.42 16.00 -4.00
CA ARG A 48 -9.36 16.12 -2.53
C ARG A 48 -7.95 16.33 -1.98
N VAL A 49 -6.94 15.75 -2.64
CA VAL A 49 -5.53 15.98 -2.32
C VAL A 49 -5.14 17.41 -2.69
N GLU A 50 -5.54 17.90 -3.85
CA GLU A 50 -5.27 19.27 -4.30
C GLU A 50 -6.00 20.33 -3.46
N GLU A 51 -7.23 20.04 -3.03
CA GLU A 51 -8.01 20.87 -2.10
C GLU A 51 -7.40 20.90 -0.68
N GLY A 52 -6.45 20.01 -0.37
CA GLY A 52 -5.81 19.90 0.95
C GLY A 52 -6.65 19.15 1.99
N SER A 53 -7.77 18.55 1.59
CA SER A 53 -8.60 17.72 2.46
C SER A 53 -8.02 16.32 2.72
N ILE A 54 -7.11 15.87 1.84
CA ILE A 54 -6.30 14.66 2.03
C ILE A 54 -4.83 15.06 1.96
N LEU A 55 -4.09 14.85 3.05
CA LEU A 55 -2.65 15.02 3.10
C LEU A 55 -1.97 13.66 3.03
N ILE A 56 -1.18 13.45 1.98
CA ILE A 56 -0.40 12.23 1.80
C ILE A 56 0.97 12.43 2.45
N LYS A 57 1.33 11.55 3.37
CA LYS A 57 2.63 11.54 4.05
C LYS A 57 3.24 10.16 3.97
N ARG A 58 4.50 10.11 3.57
CA ARG A 58 5.31 8.88 3.60
C ARG A 58 6.00 8.80 4.96
N ALA A 59 5.91 7.65 5.61
CA ALA A 59 6.58 7.37 6.88
C ALA A 59 7.04 5.91 6.88
N ARG A 60 8.19 5.61 7.48
CA ARG A 60 8.70 4.24 7.61
C ARG A 60 8.12 3.54 8.84
N SER A 61 7.90 4.30 9.89
CA SER A 61 7.25 3.85 11.10
C SER A 61 6.38 4.96 11.70
N PHE A 62 5.51 4.56 12.62
CA PHE A 62 4.76 5.51 13.42
C PHE A 62 4.60 5.00 14.85
N SER A 63 4.39 5.93 15.77
CA SER A 63 4.01 5.64 17.15
C SER A 63 2.83 6.50 17.58
N PHE A 64 2.08 6.06 18.59
CA PHE A 64 0.98 6.82 19.14
C PHE A 64 1.50 7.82 20.18
N CYS A 65 0.90 9.00 20.22
CA CYS A 65 1.07 9.99 21.28
C CYS A 65 -0.30 10.41 21.81
N THR A 66 -0.32 11.20 22.89
CA THR A 66 -1.55 11.56 23.60
C THR A 66 -2.64 12.15 22.68
N ASP A 67 -2.24 12.95 21.69
CA ASP A 67 -3.17 13.69 20.84
C ASP A 67 -3.08 13.26 19.35
N GLY A 68 -2.49 12.10 19.05
CA GLY A 68 -2.39 11.60 17.67
C GLY A 68 -1.21 10.66 17.43
N LEU A 69 -0.45 10.92 16.38
CA LEU A 69 0.65 10.07 15.89
C LEU A 69 1.96 10.85 15.81
N VAL A 70 3.07 10.13 15.98
CA VAL A 70 4.39 10.56 15.55
C VAL A 70 4.77 9.69 14.35
N LEU A 71 5.04 10.33 13.22
CA LEU A 71 5.50 9.70 11.98
C LEU A 71 7.01 9.84 11.90
N ASP A 72 7.72 8.73 11.75
CA ASP A 72 9.18 8.71 11.63
C ASP A 72 9.59 8.33 10.20
N ASP A 73 10.45 9.16 9.62
CA ASP A 73 11.24 8.89 8.42
C ASP A 73 12.71 9.22 8.73
N ASP A 74 13.66 8.64 7.98
CA ASP A 74 15.08 8.50 8.37
C ASP A 74 15.73 9.67 9.14
N ASP A 75 15.41 10.92 8.79
CA ASP A 75 15.99 12.13 9.40
C ASP A 75 14.93 13.08 10.02
N THR A 76 13.66 12.70 10.04
CA THR A 76 12.56 13.57 10.49
C THR A 76 11.48 12.81 11.25
N SER A 77 11.16 13.31 12.45
CA SER A 77 9.96 12.91 13.20
C SER A 77 8.93 14.04 13.15
N GLU A 78 7.73 13.74 12.66
CA GLU A 78 6.63 14.69 12.56
C GLU A 78 5.45 14.27 13.44
N ARG A 79 4.91 15.20 14.23
CA ARG A 79 3.68 14.97 14.99
C ARG A 79 2.45 15.31 14.15
N VAL A 80 1.48 14.41 14.13
CA VAL A 80 0.20 14.56 13.44
C VAL A 80 -0.91 14.40 14.47
N ASP A 81 -1.67 15.47 14.70
CA ASP A 81 -2.83 15.43 15.57
C ASP A 81 -3.95 14.63 14.91
N ALA A 82 -4.61 13.76 15.67
CA ALA A 82 -5.66 12.90 15.15
C ALA A 82 -6.66 12.50 16.24
N ASP A 83 -7.96 12.76 15.99
CA ASP A 83 -9.05 12.27 16.85
C ASP A 83 -9.31 10.77 16.66
N VAL A 84 -9.09 10.25 15.44
CA VAL A 84 -9.34 8.86 15.06
C VAL A 84 -8.22 8.37 14.16
N VAL A 85 -7.70 7.17 14.46
CA VAL A 85 -6.71 6.48 13.64
C VAL A 85 -7.31 5.19 13.08
N VAL A 86 -7.32 5.07 11.75
CA VAL A 86 -7.79 3.87 11.04
C VAL A 86 -6.61 3.14 10.41
N LEU A 87 -6.30 1.94 10.90
CA LEU A 87 -5.21 1.10 10.37
C LEU A 87 -5.69 0.25 9.19
N ALA A 88 -5.54 0.78 7.97
CA ALA A 88 -5.87 0.10 6.72
C ALA A 88 -4.73 -0.81 6.20
N THR A 89 -4.01 -1.51 7.09
CA THR A 89 -2.76 -2.23 6.78
C THR A 89 -2.95 -3.66 6.23
N GLY A 90 -4.12 -3.99 5.69
CA GLY A 90 -4.39 -5.33 5.16
C GLY A 90 -4.47 -6.41 6.25
N PHE A 91 -4.12 -7.66 5.91
CA PHE A 91 -4.85 -8.79 6.51
C PHE A 91 -4.21 -10.13 6.89
N ARG A 92 -2.91 -10.41 6.98
CA ARG A 92 -2.41 -11.78 7.35
C ARG A 92 -3.15 -13.01 6.70
N GLY A 93 -3.68 -12.87 5.48
CA GLY A 93 -4.15 -13.92 4.56
C GLY A 93 -3.30 -15.20 4.38
N ASP A 94 -1.97 -15.20 4.49
CA ASP A 94 -1.07 -16.35 4.34
C ASP A 94 -1.22 -17.25 5.55
N GLN A 95 -1.21 -16.65 6.73
CA GLN A 95 -1.54 -17.30 7.97
C GLN A 95 -3.00 -17.77 7.95
N LYS A 96 -3.96 -16.92 7.53
CA LYS A 96 -5.37 -17.34 7.43
C LYS A 96 -5.55 -18.54 6.49
N LEU A 97 -4.91 -18.53 5.32
CA LEU A 97 -4.94 -19.64 4.36
C LEU A 97 -4.29 -20.89 4.94
N THR A 98 -3.12 -20.75 5.55
CA THR A 98 -2.41 -21.84 6.21
C THR A 98 -3.25 -22.47 7.32
N ASP A 99 -3.91 -21.66 8.13
CA ASP A 99 -4.71 -22.10 9.26
C ASP A 99 -6.05 -22.75 8.85
N MET A 100 -6.56 -22.47 7.65
CA MET A 100 -7.77 -23.13 7.11
C MET A 100 -7.55 -24.61 6.78
N PHE A 101 -6.33 -25.04 6.47
CA PHE A 101 -6.05 -26.43 6.13
C PHE A 101 -5.60 -27.23 7.37
N VAL A 102 -6.12 -28.44 7.55
CA VAL A 102 -5.65 -29.35 8.61
C VAL A 102 -4.37 -30.08 8.20
N SER A 103 -4.21 -30.37 6.91
CA SER A 103 -3.08 -31.14 6.37
C SER A 103 -1.77 -30.37 6.43
N ALA A 104 -0.76 -30.98 7.07
CA ALA A 104 0.60 -30.43 7.17
C ALA A 104 1.24 -30.20 5.79
N THR A 105 0.96 -31.06 4.82
CA THR A 105 1.49 -30.93 3.45
C THR A 105 0.99 -29.65 2.78
N PHE A 106 -0.31 -29.34 2.89
CA PHE A 106 -0.87 -28.12 2.30
C PHE A 106 -0.37 -26.87 3.02
N LYS A 107 -0.24 -26.92 4.36
CA LYS A 107 0.38 -25.81 5.12
C LYS A 107 1.79 -25.49 4.62
N GLN A 108 2.63 -26.50 4.42
CA GLN A 108 4.01 -26.31 3.93
C GLN A 108 4.07 -25.71 2.52
N GLN A 109 3.15 -26.09 1.62
CA GLN A 109 3.11 -25.56 0.26
C GLN A 109 2.67 -24.09 0.20
N ILE A 110 1.80 -23.65 1.12
CA ILE A 110 1.34 -22.26 1.19
C ILE A 110 2.45 -21.33 1.67
N VAL A 111 3.23 -21.74 2.67
CA VAL A 111 4.35 -20.95 3.24
C VAL A 111 5.50 -20.76 2.23
N ALA A 112 5.65 -21.68 1.27
CA ALA A 112 6.70 -21.63 0.25
C ALA A 112 6.48 -20.54 -0.82
N ALA A 113 5.27 -19.98 -0.91
CA ALA A 113 4.97 -18.80 -1.72
C ALA A 113 4.80 -17.62 -0.77
N PRO A 114 5.59 -16.54 -0.87
CA PRO A 114 5.36 -15.34 -0.08
C PRO A 114 4.02 -14.72 -0.50
N LEU A 115 2.95 -15.12 0.19
CA LEU A 115 1.64 -14.51 0.09
C LEU A 115 1.63 -13.35 1.10
N TYR A 116 1.60 -12.13 0.53
CA TYR A 116 1.52 -10.79 1.13
C TYR A 116 2.01 -10.60 2.60
N ARG A 117 2.94 -9.65 2.75
CA ARG A 117 3.06 -8.73 3.90
C ARG A 117 2.88 -7.32 3.35
#